data_AF-W9VS47-F1
#
_entry.id   AF-W9VS47-F1
#
_cell.length_a   1.000
_cell.length_b   1.000
_cell.length_c   1.000
_cell.angle_alpha   90.00
_cell.angle_beta   90.00
_cell.angle_gamma   90.00
#
_symmetry.space_group_name_H-M   'P 1'
#
loop_
_entity.id
_entity.type
_entity.pdbx_description
1 polymer ?
#
loop_
_entity_poly.entity_id
_entity_poly.type
_entity_poly.pdbx_seq_one_letter_code
_entity_poly.pdbx_strand_id
1 'polypeptide(L)'
;MRIESGLYFISSCSKEFLRRIVIAYNKRKIGNYRRVPVTGPLTLKWADRSFAQVGFDAVISHVLDRLRLKRRGSERSARWQTKKNVFGSSIFELQRDVRRLEQEIENLNSIVAAEAAAEAQRNKNQERQEREKLEKEGMAKLRRQQQQQREKQQREAAEAMRKQQAEKRAAEQHRQEEEEAKIRREQYTHFDFTSGSTRRAYTSTCRHDGWWPKVQGRMACPECCESWTYLLQCPGCQMKAFPRCQASIRPKTPRNTAKTSRRAPPRVRTPGPDLGYDW
;
A
#
# COMPACT_ATOMS: atom_id res chain seq x y z
N MET A 1 19.57 -17.14 -53.05
CA MET A 1 20.46 -16.78 -54.18
C MET A 1 21.76 -17.57 -54.02
N ARG A 2 22.05 -18.46 -54.99
CA ARG A 2 23.17 -19.40 -54.98
C ARG A 2 24.45 -18.71 -55.49
N ILE A 3 25.53 -18.72 -54.69
CA ILE A 3 26.88 -18.36 -55.12
C ILE A 3 27.82 -19.49 -54.67
N GLU A 4 27.72 -20.65 -55.32
CA GLU A 4 28.64 -21.78 -55.12
C GLU A 4 28.96 -22.41 -56.47
N SER A 5 29.67 -21.70 -57.35
CA SER A 5 30.09 -22.29 -58.64
C SER A 5 31.37 -21.67 -59.24
N GLY A 6 32.15 -20.92 -58.47
CA GLY A 6 33.27 -20.13 -59.01
C GLY A 6 34.68 -20.69 -58.82
N LEU A 7 34.89 -21.69 -57.96
CA LEU A 7 36.25 -22.05 -57.50
C LEU A 7 36.80 -23.38 -58.06
N TYR A 8 36.03 -24.12 -58.84
CA TYR A 8 36.51 -25.38 -59.43
C TYR A 8 37.22 -25.23 -60.78
N PHE A 9 37.25 -24.05 -61.39
CA PHE A 9 37.81 -23.88 -62.74
C PHE A 9 39.33 -23.61 -62.79
N ILE A 10 39.94 -23.13 -61.70
CA ILE A 10 41.37 -22.73 -61.70
C ILE A 10 42.32 -23.92 -61.39
N SER A 11 41.81 -25.00 -60.80
CA SER A 11 42.65 -26.15 -60.39
C SER A 11 43.06 -27.06 -61.56
N SER A 12 42.23 -27.18 -62.60
CA SER A 12 42.48 -28.12 -63.70
C SER A 12 43.49 -27.59 -64.73
N CYS A 13 43.62 -26.27 -64.88
CA CYS A 13 44.53 -25.67 -65.87
C CYS A 13 46.02 -25.78 -65.47
N SER A 14 46.33 -25.73 -64.17
CA SER A 14 47.71 -25.77 -63.67
C SER A 14 48.36 -27.17 -63.79
N LYS A 15 47.58 -28.24 -63.60
CA LYS A 15 48.10 -29.62 -63.66
C LYS A 15 48.50 -30.05 -65.07
N GLU A 16 47.76 -29.65 -66.10
CA GLU A 16 48.12 -29.99 -67.48
C GLU A 16 49.28 -29.16 -68.02
N PHE A 17 49.45 -27.92 -67.55
CA PHE A 17 50.64 -27.13 -67.89
C PHE A 17 51.93 -27.77 -67.36
N LEU A 18 51.92 -28.26 -66.12
CA LEU A 18 53.08 -28.95 -65.53
C LEU A 18 53.38 -30.31 -66.21
N ARG A 19 52.35 -31.08 -66.59
CA ARG A 19 52.54 -32.32 -67.37
C ARG A 19 53.21 -32.07 -68.72
N ARG A 20 52.80 -31.01 -69.43
CA ARG A 20 53.42 -30.62 -70.71
C ARG A 20 54.88 -30.22 -70.57
N ILE A 21 55.24 -29.51 -69.49
CA ILE A 21 56.64 -29.13 -69.21
C ILE A 21 57.49 -30.38 -68.92
N VAL A 22 57.00 -31.33 -68.13
CA VAL A 22 57.75 -32.56 -67.81
C VAL A 22 57.95 -33.44 -69.05
N ILE A 23 56.94 -33.56 -69.93
CA ILE A 23 57.05 -34.30 -71.19
C ILE A 23 58.06 -33.63 -72.14
N ALA A 24 58.05 -32.31 -72.25
CA ALA A 24 59.00 -31.56 -73.07
C ALA A 24 60.45 -31.71 -72.55
N TYR A 25 60.62 -31.72 -71.23
CA TYR A 25 61.93 -31.89 -70.61
C TYR A 25 62.50 -33.30 -70.84
N ASN A 26 61.67 -34.34 -70.72
CA ASN A 26 62.11 -35.72 -70.97
C ASN A 26 62.40 -36.01 -72.46
N LYS A 27 61.67 -35.39 -73.40
CA LYS A 27 61.98 -35.53 -74.84
C LYS A 27 63.35 -34.95 -75.22
N ARG A 28 63.84 -33.94 -74.50
CA ARG A 28 65.16 -33.33 -74.77
C ARG A 28 66.34 -34.19 -74.31
N LYS A 29 66.12 -35.16 -73.43
CA LYS A 29 67.19 -36.02 -72.88
C LYS A 29 67.44 -37.30 -73.69
N ILE A 30 66.54 -37.66 -74.60
CA ILE A 30 66.60 -38.92 -75.36
C ILE A 30 67.05 -38.70 -76.83
N GLY A 31 67.19 -37.44 -77.28
CA GLY A 31 67.62 -37.11 -78.64
C GLY A 31 69.13 -36.95 -78.80
N ASN A 32 69.73 -37.77 -79.66
CA ASN A 32 71.07 -37.62 -80.26
C ASN A 32 72.29 -37.97 -79.41
N TYR A 33 72.42 -39.24 -79.03
CA TYR A 33 73.73 -39.89 -79.07
C TYR A 33 73.92 -40.51 -80.47
N ARG A 34 74.33 -39.69 -81.45
CA ARG A 34 75.01 -40.21 -82.65
C ARG A 34 76.34 -40.78 -82.17
N ARG A 35 76.51 -42.09 -82.27
CA ARG A 35 77.82 -42.75 -82.15
C ARG A 35 78.74 -42.17 -83.22
N VAL A 36 79.73 -41.38 -82.81
CA VAL A 36 80.90 -41.08 -83.61
C VAL A 36 81.96 -42.12 -83.23
N PRO A 37 82.51 -42.89 -84.18
CA PRO A 37 83.63 -43.77 -83.88
C PRO A 37 84.89 -42.92 -83.62
N VAL A 38 85.48 -43.12 -82.45
CA VAL A 38 86.75 -42.49 -82.04
C VAL A 38 87.87 -43.47 -82.32
N THR A 39 88.69 -43.16 -83.32
CA THR A 39 90.03 -43.73 -83.48
C THR A 39 91.03 -42.58 -83.34
N GLY A 40 91.80 -42.58 -82.25
CA GLY A 40 92.83 -41.58 -82.02
C GLY A 40 93.41 -41.66 -80.60
N PRO A 41 94.69 -42.02 -80.41
CA PRO A 41 95.34 -42.02 -79.11
C PRO A 41 95.83 -40.60 -78.80
N LEU A 42 95.12 -39.91 -77.90
CA LEU A 42 95.55 -38.62 -77.37
C LEU A 42 95.82 -38.76 -75.87
N THR A 43 97.10 -38.90 -75.55
CA THR A 43 97.66 -38.81 -74.21
C THR A 43 97.62 -37.35 -73.75
N LEU A 44 96.46 -36.89 -73.28
CA LEU A 44 96.33 -35.60 -72.60
C LEU A 44 96.75 -35.72 -71.14
N LYS A 45 97.75 -34.91 -70.79
CA LYS A 45 98.35 -34.76 -69.46
C LYS A 45 97.32 -34.28 -68.44
N TRP A 46 97.22 -35.00 -67.33
CA TRP A 46 96.34 -34.76 -66.18
C TRP A 46 96.96 -33.81 -65.14
N ALA A 47 97.45 -32.65 -65.57
CA ALA A 47 97.90 -31.61 -64.64
C ALA A 47 96.86 -30.48 -64.60
N ASP A 48 96.53 -30.03 -63.39
CA ASP A 48 95.66 -28.89 -63.04
C ASP A 48 94.13 -29.09 -63.10
N ARG A 49 93.63 -30.15 -62.47
CA ARG A 49 92.19 -30.32 -62.14
C ARG A 49 91.78 -29.76 -60.76
N SER A 50 92.74 -29.27 -59.97
CA SER A 50 92.53 -28.92 -58.56
C SER A 50 91.97 -27.50 -58.34
N PHE A 51 92.18 -26.57 -59.28
CA PHE A 51 91.71 -25.18 -59.15
C PHE A 51 90.22 -24.97 -59.46
N ALA A 52 89.60 -25.85 -60.25
CA ALA A 52 88.17 -25.76 -60.59
C ALA A 52 87.23 -26.28 -59.47
N GLN A 53 87.76 -27.07 -58.52
CA GLN A 53 86.97 -27.68 -57.45
C GLN A 53 86.59 -26.67 -56.35
N VAL A 54 87.53 -25.80 -55.95
CA VAL A 54 87.36 -24.86 -54.81
C VAL A 54 86.32 -23.76 -55.12
N GLY A 55 86.26 -23.30 -56.37
CA GLY A 55 85.25 -22.31 -56.79
C GLY A 55 83.82 -22.87 -56.82
N PHE A 56 83.67 -24.17 -57.11
CA PHE A 56 82.36 -24.81 -57.18
C PHE A 56 81.73 -25.00 -55.80
N ASP A 57 82.52 -25.36 -54.79
CA ASP A 57 82.05 -25.52 -53.41
C ASP A 57 81.59 -24.19 -52.79
N ALA A 58 82.25 -23.08 -53.13
CA ALA A 58 81.83 -21.74 -52.73
C ALA A 58 80.47 -21.35 -53.36
N VAL A 59 80.27 -21.66 -54.64
CA VAL A 59 78.99 -21.42 -55.34
C VAL A 59 77.87 -22.28 -54.74
N ILE A 60 78.14 -23.56 -54.47
CA ILE A 60 77.16 -24.45 -53.81
C ILE A 60 76.79 -23.91 -52.43
N SER A 61 77.77 -23.52 -51.62
CA SER A 61 77.54 -23.01 -50.26
C SER A 61 76.66 -21.74 -50.29
N HIS A 62 76.96 -20.79 -51.17
CA HIS A 62 76.15 -19.58 -51.35
C HIS A 62 74.72 -19.89 -51.81
N VAL A 63 74.54 -20.85 -52.72
CA VAL A 63 73.20 -21.29 -53.16
C VAL A 63 72.43 -21.94 -52.01
N LEU A 64 73.07 -22.80 -51.22
CA LEU A 64 72.47 -23.45 -50.06
C LEU A 64 72.05 -22.43 -48.99
N ASP A 65 72.88 -21.42 -48.72
CA ASP A 65 72.54 -20.38 -47.76
C ASP A 65 71.38 -19.50 -48.25
N ARG A 66 71.33 -19.17 -49.55
CA ARG A 66 70.17 -18.49 -50.14
C ARG A 66 68.89 -19.33 -50.01
N LEU A 67 68.97 -20.65 -50.19
CA LEU A 67 67.83 -21.55 -50.00
C LEU A 67 67.41 -21.66 -48.53
N ARG A 68 68.36 -21.73 -47.59
CA ARG A 68 68.09 -21.71 -46.14
C ARG A 68 67.41 -20.42 -45.71
N LEU A 69 67.85 -19.27 -46.23
CA LEU A 69 67.25 -17.97 -45.94
C LEU A 69 65.79 -17.92 -46.44
N LYS A 70 65.55 -18.39 -47.67
CA LYS A 70 64.20 -18.50 -48.23
C LYS A 70 63.31 -19.42 -47.38
N ARG A 71 63.84 -20.57 -46.93
CA ARG A 71 63.14 -21.52 -46.06
C ARG A 71 62.80 -20.92 -44.69
N ARG A 72 63.74 -20.24 -44.03
CA ARG A 72 63.49 -19.54 -42.76
C ARG A 72 62.45 -18.42 -42.93
N GLY A 73 62.46 -17.75 -44.09
CA GLY A 73 61.43 -16.80 -44.48
C GLY A 73 60.05 -17.45 -44.56
N SER A 74 59.92 -18.55 -45.30
CA SER A 74 58.65 -19.27 -45.44
C SER A 74 58.17 -19.86 -44.11
N GLU A 75 59.05 -20.38 -43.27
CA GLU A 75 58.70 -20.93 -41.95
C GLU A 75 58.20 -19.85 -40.98
N ARG A 76 58.82 -18.66 -40.96
CA ARG A 76 58.33 -17.53 -40.17
C ARG A 76 56.97 -17.04 -40.68
N SER A 77 56.80 -16.96 -42.00
CA SER A 77 55.52 -16.59 -42.62
C SER A 77 54.42 -17.59 -42.25
N ALA A 78 54.70 -18.90 -42.33
CA ALA A 78 53.76 -19.94 -41.94
C ALA A 78 53.38 -19.85 -40.44
N ARG A 79 54.36 -19.72 -39.55
CA ARG A 79 54.10 -19.53 -38.10
C ARG A 79 53.27 -18.29 -37.81
N TRP A 80 53.55 -17.19 -38.51
CA TRP A 80 52.77 -15.96 -38.37
C TRP A 80 51.33 -16.15 -38.86
N GLN A 81 51.12 -16.81 -40.00
CA GLN A 81 49.78 -17.13 -40.50
C GLN A 81 48.99 -18.01 -39.53
N THR A 82 49.62 -19.06 -38.96
CA THR A 82 48.96 -19.91 -37.95
C THR A 82 48.55 -19.08 -36.74
N LYS A 83 49.45 -18.27 -36.19
CA LYS A 83 49.14 -17.39 -35.05
C LYS A 83 48.03 -16.40 -35.38
N LYS A 84 48.09 -15.78 -36.55
CA LYS A 84 47.07 -14.85 -37.03
C LYS A 84 45.70 -15.52 -37.12
N ASN A 85 45.63 -16.75 -37.61
CA ASN A 85 44.39 -17.50 -37.71
C ASN A 85 43.85 -17.87 -36.32
N VAL A 86 44.72 -18.27 -35.38
CA VAL A 86 44.33 -18.53 -33.98
C VAL A 86 43.75 -17.28 -33.35
N PHE A 87 44.43 -16.13 -33.44
CA PHE A 87 43.91 -14.86 -32.91
C PHE A 87 42.62 -14.42 -33.63
N GLY A 88 42.53 -14.62 -34.95
CA GLY A 88 41.32 -14.32 -35.72
C GLY A 88 40.11 -15.12 -35.25
N SER A 89 40.29 -16.40 -34.93
CA SER A 89 39.24 -17.26 -34.37
C SER A 89 38.81 -16.77 -32.98
N SER A 90 39.77 -16.44 -32.10
CA SER A 90 39.45 -15.93 -30.76
C SER A 90 38.73 -14.58 -30.80
N ILE A 91 39.13 -13.67 -31.70
CA ILE A 91 38.46 -12.38 -31.91
C ILE A 91 37.02 -12.61 -32.38
N PHE A 92 36.81 -13.56 -33.29
CA PHE A 92 35.48 -13.87 -33.80
C PHE A 92 34.55 -14.41 -32.71
N GLU A 93 35.01 -15.34 -31.86
CA GLU A 93 34.21 -15.86 -30.75
C GLU A 93 33.88 -14.76 -29.73
N LEU A 94 34.84 -13.89 -29.39
CA LEU A 94 34.57 -12.73 -28.52
C LEU A 94 33.52 -11.79 -29.12
N GLN A 95 33.60 -11.50 -30.42
CA GLN A 95 32.59 -10.67 -31.10
C GLN A 95 31.20 -11.33 -31.15
N ARG A 96 31.14 -12.67 -31.15
CA ARG A 96 29.87 -13.39 -31.06
C ARG A 96 29.29 -13.28 -29.65
N ASP A 97 30.11 -13.44 -28.63
CA ASP A 97 29.66 -13.35 -27.23
C ASP A 97 29.26 -11.93 -26.85
N VAL A 98 29.97 -10.91 -27.32
CA VAL A 98 29.55 -9.49 -27.15
C VAL A 98 28.14 -9.28 -27.71
N ARG A 99 27.87 -9.73 -28.94
CA ARG A 99 26.52 -9.61 -29.54
C ARG A 99 25.45 -10.37 -28.76
N ARG A 100 25.79 -11.53 -28.19
CA ARG A 100 24.86 -12.30 -27.35
C ARG A 100 24.53 -11.53 -26.07
N LEU A 101 25.54 -11.00 -25.39
CA LEU A 101 25.38 -10.21 -24.18
C LEU A 101 24.60 -8.92 -24.45
N GLU A 102 24.84 -8.25 -25.57
CA GLU A 102 24.06 -7.08 -25.99
C GLU A 102 22.56 -7.42 -26.12
N GLN A 103 22.22 -8.56 -26.72
CA GLN A 103 20.84 -9.04 -26.80
C GLN A 103 20.26 -9.40 -25.44
N GLU A 104 21.04 -10.04 -24.56
CA GLU A 104 20.62 -10.35 -23.19
C GLU A 104 20.33 -9.07 -22.39
N ILE A 105 21.17 -8.04 -22.52
CA ILE A 105 20.95 -6.72 -21.90
C ILE A 105 19.67 -6.09 -22.43
N GLU A 106 19.43 -6.14 -23.75
CA GLU A 106 18.19 -5.61 -24.35
C GLU A 106 16.94 -6.36 -23.83
N ASN A 107 17.01 -7.70 -23.73
CA ASN A 107 15.94 -8.51 -23.17
C ASN A 107 15.66 -8.17 -21.70
N LEU A 108 16.70 -8.01 -20.88
CA LEU A 108 16.55 -7.61 -19.47
C LEU A 108 15.92 -6.22 -19.34
N ASN A 109 16.35 -5.24 -20.17
CA ASN A 109 15.75 -3.91 -20.19
C ASN A 109 14.26 -3.94 -20.57
N SER A 110 13.88 -4.81 -21.51
CA SER A 110 12.48 -5.04 -21.89
C SER A 110 11.65 -5.59 -20.73
N ILE A 111 12.19 -6.53 -19.95
CA ILE A 111 11.52 -7.08 -18.75
C ILE A 111 11.34 -5.99 -17.69
N VAL A 112 12.39 -5.23 -17.36
CA VAL A 112 12.32 -4.14 -16.37
C VAL A 112 11.29 -3.09 -16.77
N ALA A 113 11.24 -2.72 -18.06
CA ALA A 113 10.23 -1.79 -18.57
C ALA A 113 8.80 -2.36 -18.44
N ALA A 114 8.61 -3.65 -18.72
CA ALA A 114 7.32 -4.31 -18.57
C ALA A 114 6.87 -4.40 -17.11
N GLU A 115 7.78 -4.69 -16.18
CA GLU A 115 7.51 -4.73 -14.74
C GLU A 115 7.12 -3.34 -14.21
N ALA A 116 7.86 -2.29 -14.60
CA ALA A 116 7.53 -0.92 -14.23
C ALA A 116 6.15 -0.49 -14.75
N ALA A 117 5.79 -0.88 -15.97
CA ALA A 117 4.47 -0.64 -16.54
C ALA A 117 3.36 -1.38 -15.77
N ALA A 118 3.60 -2.64 -15.38
CA ALA A 118 2.66 -3.43 -14.60
C ALA A 118 2.46 -2.85 -13.19
N GLU A 119 3.52 -2.38 -12.54
CA GLU A 119 3.44 -1.72 -11.23
C GLU A 119 2.68 -0.40 -11.31
N ALA A 120 2.97 0.44 -12.30
CA ALA A 120 2.21 1.67 -12.53
C ALA A 120 0.70 1.40 -12.73
N GLN A 121 0.37 0.30 -13.41
CA GLN A 121 -1.02 -0.10 -13.60
C GLN A 121 -1.68 -0.60 -12.30
N ARG A 122 -0.94 -1.34 -11.46
CA ARG A 122 -1.42 -1.78 -10.13
C ARG A 122 -1.72 -0.57 -9.24
N ASN A 123 -0.83 0.41 -9.21
CA ASN A 123 -1.01 1.63 -8.40
C ASN A 123 -2.24 2.43 -8.85
N LYS A 124 -2.43 2.61 -10.17
CA LYS A 124 -3.64 3.25 -10.72
C LYS A 124 -4.93 2.51 -10.35
N ASN A 125 -4.91 1.18 -10.33
CA ASN A 125 -6.07 0.38 -9.93
C ASN A 125 -6.35 0.50 -8.44
N GLN A 126 -5.31 0.53 -7.60
CA GLN A 126 -5.45 0.74 -6.16
C GLN A 126 -6.04 2.13 -5.86
N GLU A 127 -5.50 3.19 -6.48
CA GLU A 127 -6.04 4.55 -6.33
C GLU A 127 -7.51 4.64 -6.73
N ARG A 128 -7.90 3.96 -7.82
CA ARG A 128 -9.30 3.89 -8.25
C ARG A 128 -10.18 3.20 -7.21
N GLN A 129 -9.73 2.08 -6.63
CA GLN A 129 -10.46 1.36 -5.60
C GLN A 129 -10.62 2.18 -4.31
N GLU A 130 -9.58 2.90 -3.91
CA GLU A 130 -9.63 3.78 -2.74
C GLU A 130 -10.60 4.93 -2.95
N ARG A 131 -10.57 5.56 -4.12
CA ARG A 131 -11.54 6.61 -4.49
C ARG A 131 -12.97 6.08 -4.44
N GLU A 132 -13.22 4.90 -5.01
CA GLU A 132 -14.55 4.28 -4.99
C GLU A 132 -15.04 3.97 -3.57
N LYS A 133 -14.14 3.51 -2.68
CA LYS A 133 -14.47 3.29 -1.26
C LYS A 133 -14.86 4.60 -0.57
N LEU A 134 -14.09 5.67 -0.78
CA LEU A 134 -14.38 6.99 -0.20
C LEU A 134 -15.71 7.56 -0.71
N GLU A 135 -16.00 7.42 -2.00
CA GLU A 135 -17.28 7.83 -2.59
C GLU A 135 -18.45 7.03 -1.99
N LYS A 136 -18.32 5.71 -1.86
CA LYS A 136 -19.34 4.86 -1.22
C LYS A 136 -19.58 5.22 0.24
N GLU A 137 -18.52 5.48 1.00
CA GLU A 137 -18.62 5.92 2.39
C GLU A 137 -19.29 7.29 2.52
N GLY A 138 -18.94 8.23 1.63
CA GLY A 138 -19.57 9.54 1.53
C GLY A 138 -21.08 9.42 1.26
N MET A 139 -21.46 8.62 0.27
CA MET A 139 -22.88 8.37 -0.07
C MET A 139 -23.63 7.67 1.06
N ALA A 140 -23.01 6.70 1.74
CA ALA A 140 -23.61 6.03 2.89
C ALA A 140 -23.84 6.99 4.06
N LYS A 141 -22.89 7.90 4.33
CA LYS A 141 -23.03 8.93 5.37
C LYS A 141 -24.16 9.90 5.04
N LEU A 142 -24.26 10.36 3.80
CA LEU A 142 -25.34 11.24 3.35
C LEU A 142 -26.71 10.56 3.49
N ARG A 143 -26.81 9.28 3.09
CA ARG A 143 -28.03 8.49 3.21
C ARG A 143 -28.46 8.32 4.68
N ARG A 144 -27.51 8.04 5.58
CA ARG A 144 -27.77 7.95 7.03
C ARG A 144 -28.28 9.28 7.60
N GLN A 145 -27.67 10.40 7.21
CA GLN A 145 -28.13 11.73 7.64
C GLN A 145 -29.55 12.03 7.14
N GLN A 146 -29.84 11.72 5.88
CA GLN A 146 -31.17 11.90 5.31
C GLN A 146 -32.21 11.01 6.03
N GLN A 147 -31.84 9.76 6.35
CA GLN A 147 -32.72 8.86 7.09
C GLN A 147 -32.99 9.36 8.51
N GLN A 148 -31.96 9.83 9.22
CA GLN A 148 -32.12 10.42 10.56
C GLN A 148 -33.00 11.68 10.53
N GLN A 149 -32.86 12.53 9.52
CA GLN A 149 -33.73 13.70 9.36
C GLN A 149 -35.19 13.31 9.11
N ARG A 150 -35.44 12.33 8.23
CA ARG A 150 -36.79 11.82 7.97
C ARG A 150 -37.41 11.21 9.23
N GLU A 151 -36.65 10.40 9.97
CA GLU A 151 -37.12 9.80 11.21
C GLU A 151 -37.43 10.86 12.27
N LYS A 152 -36.59 11.90 12.39
CA LYS A 152 -36.84 13.03 13.28
C LYS A 152 -38.13 13.76 12.92
N GLN A 153 -38.33 14.08 11.64
CA GLN A 153 -39.56 14.71 11.15
C GLN A 153 -40.80 13.86 11.41
N GLN A 154 -40.71 12.54 11.22
CA GLN A 154 -41.80 11.61 11.52
C GLN A 154 -42.13 11.57 13.01
N ARG A 155 -41.11 11.56 13.88
CA ARG A 155 -41.31 11.61 15.34
C ARG A 155 -41.96 12.92 15.78
N GLU A 156 -41.47 14.06 15.30
CA GLU A 156 -42.05 15.37 15.60
C GLU A 156 -43.51 15.48 15.13
N ALA A 157 -43.82 14.98 13.92
CA ALA A 157 -45.19 14.94 13.41
C ALA A 157 -46.10 14.02 14.27
N ALA A 158 -45.61 12.86 14.69
CA ALA A 158 -46.36 11.94 15.54
C ALA A 158 -46.61 12.52 16.94
N GLU A 159 -45.62 13.19 17.53
CA GLU A 159 -45.77 13.88 18.82
C GLU A 159 -46.75 15.06 18.72
N ALA A 160 -46.69 15.85 17.64
CA ALA A 160 -47.65 16.93 17.40
C ALA A 160 -49.09 16.40 17.31
N MET A 161 -49.31 15.30 16.58
CA MET A 161 -50.63 14.66 16.49
C MET A 161 -51.11 14.13 17.85
N ARG A 162 -50.23 13.52 18.64
CA ARG A 162 -50.57 13.08 20.01
C ARG A 162 -50.94 14.25 20.90
N LYS A 163 -50.21 15.36 20.82
CA LYS A 163 -50.49 16.58 21.60
C LYS A 163 -51.84 17.18 21.23
N GLN A 164 -52.15 17.30 19.93
CA GLN A 164 -53.46 17.78 19.46
C GLN A 164 -54.59 16.86 19.92
N GLN A 165 -54.40 15.55 19.90
CA GLN A 165 -55.41 14.60 20.38
C GLN A 165 -55.61 14.71 21.89
N ALA A 166 -54.55 14.85 22.67
CA ALA A 166 -54.62 15.04 24.12
C ALA A 166 -55.31 16.36 24.49
N GLU A 167 -55.00 17.45 23.78
CA GLU A 167 -55.64 18.75 23.97
C GLU A 167 -57.14 18.71 23.64
N LYS A 168 -57.53 18.06 22.54
CA LYS A 168 -58.95 17.84 22.21
C LYS A 168 -59.69 17.05 23.29
N ARG A 169 -59.07 15.98 23.84
CA ARG A 169 -59.65 15.19 24.92
C ARG A 169 -59.76 15.98 26.23
N ALA A 170 -58.73 16.78 26.56
CA ALA A 170 -58.75 17.63 27.74
C ALA A 170 -59.82 18.74 27.63
N ALA A 171 -59.96 19.35 26.46
CA ALA A 171 -61.03 20.32 26.19
C ALA A 171 -62.42 19.68 26.29
N GLU A 172 -62.59 18.45 25.78
CA GLU A 172 -63.84 17.70 25.93
C GLU A 172 -64.15 17.38 27.40
N GLN A 173 -63.17 16.90 28.15
CA GLN A 173 -63.32 16.64 29.59
C GLN A 173 -63.68 17.90 30.37
N HIS A 174 -63.02 19.03 30.07
CA HIS A 174 -63.36 20.31 30.70
C HIS A 174 -64.79 20.74 30.41
N ARG A 175 -65.28 20.54 29.17
CA ARG A 175 -66.68 20.83 28.82
C ARG A 175 -67.65 19.95 29.62
N GLN A 176 -67.35 18.67 29.77
CA GLN A 176 -68.16 17.74 30.57
C GLN A 176 -68.16 18.13 32.06
N GLU A 177 -66.99 18.44 32.64
CA GLU A 177 -66.88 18.88 34.03
C GLU A 177 -67.63 20.20 34.28
N GLU A 178 -67.57 21.15 33.34
CA GLU A 178 -68.30 22.41 33.42
C GLU A 178 -69.82 22.21 33.37
N GLU A 179 -70.29 21.32 32.50
CA GLU A 179 -71.71 20.96 32.39
C GLU A 179 -72.20 20.23 33.66
N GLU A 180 -71.44 19.27 34.18
CA GLU A 180 -71.72 18.61 35.45
C GLU A 180 -71.72 19.59 36.63
N ALA A 181 -70.78 20.54 36.66
CA ALA A 181 -70.73 21.58 37.69
C ALA A 181 -71.94 22.50 37.62
N LYS A 182 -72.42 22.83 36.41
CA LYS A 182 -73.65 23.60 36.19
C LYS A 182 -74.87 22.85 36.73
N ILE A 183 -75.04 21.58 36.38
CA ILE A 183 -76.12 20.71 36.91
C ILE A 183 -76.06 20.64 38.44
N ARG A 184 -74.87 20.47 39.01
CA ARG A 184 -74.68 20.40 40.47
C ARG A 184 -75.07 21.72 41.16
N ARG A 185 -74.73 22.87 40.57
CA ARG A 185 -75.14 24.19 41.10
C ARG A 185 -76.66 24.34 41.08
N GLU A 186 -77.32 23.91 40.00
CA GLU A 186 -78.78 23.92 39.88
C GLU A 186 -79.45 23.01 40.93
N GLN A 187 -78.87 21.83 41.20
CA GLN A 187 -79.34 20.96 42.29
C GLN A 187 -79.17 21.60 43.68
N TYR A 188 -78.05 22.30 43.92
CA TYR A 188 -77.76 22.91 45.22
C TYR A 188 -78.66 24.12 45.52
N THR A 189 -79.08 24.88 44.50
CA THR A 189 -80.04 25.97 44.67
C THR A 189 -81.45 25.51 45.09
N HIS A 190 -81.76 24.22 44.98
CA HIS A 190 -83.05 23.64 45.39
C HIS A 190 -83.02 22.97 46.78
N PHE A 191 -81.85 22.87 47.42
CA PHE A 191 -81.70 22.27 48.75
C PHE A 191 -81.36 23.37 49.76
N ASP A 192 -82.37 24.14 50.15
CA ASP A 192 -82.23 25.08 51.26
C ASP A 192 -82.58 24.42 52.59
N PHE A 193 -81.76 24.74 53.60
CA PHE A 193 -82.10 24.72 55.01
C PHE A 193 -82.11 23.36 55.76
N THR A 194 -80.94 22.89 56.19
CA THR A 194 -80.78 22.48 57.60
C THR A 194 -79.33 22.42 58.08
N SER A 195 -79.05 23.29 59.07
CA SER A 195 -78.25 22.98 60.26
C SER A 195 -76.74 22.81 60.13
N GLY A 196 -76.04 23.94 60.29
CA GLY A 196 -75.13 24.17 61.41
C GLY A 196 -74.08 23.11 61.73
N SER A 197 -72.83 23.39 61.37
CA SER A 197 -71.70 22.90 62.16
C SER A 197 -70.49 23.83 62.04
N THR A 198 -70.48 24.84 62.93
CA THR A 198 -69.29 25.53 63.39
C THR A 198 -68.29 24.52 63.96
N ARG A 199 -67.30 24.13 63.17
CA ARG A 199 -65.99 23.73 63.71
C ARG A 199 -64.94 24.67 63.14
N ARG A 200 -64.68 25.75 63.89
CA ARG A 200 -63.39 26.45 63.88
C ARG A 200 -62.31 25.40 64.17
N ALA A 201 -61.70 24.84 63.13
CA ALA A 201 -60.42 24.19 63.27
C ALA A 201 -59.42 25.31 63.59
N TYR A 202 -58.98 25.37 64.84
CA TYR A 202 -57.79 26.08 65.26
C TYR A 202 -56.61 25.48 64.49
N THR A 203 -56.40 25.91 63.25
CA THR A 203 -55.15 25.71 62.54
C THR A 203 -54.15 26.66 63.19
N SER A 204 -53.53 26.19 64.28
CA SER A 204 -52.34 26.84 64.82
C SER A 204 -51.34 26.92 63.68
N THR A 205 -51.20 28.10 63.07
CA THR A 205 -50.22 28.42 62.03
C THR A 205 -48.85 28.54 62.68
N CYS A 206 -48.44 27.51 63.42
CA CYS A 206 -47.11 27.40 63.97
C CYS A 206 -46.18 27.03 62.83
N ARG A 207 -45.29 27.94 62.47
CA ARG A 207 -44.17 27.62 61.59
C ARG A 207 -43.24 26.71 62.37
N HIS A 208 -43.27 25.41 62.05
CA HIS A 208 -42.44 24.37 62.66
C HIS A 208 -40.94 24.47 62.29
N ASP A 209 -40.48 25.67 61.95
CA ASP A 209 -39.13 25.99 61.55
C ASP A 209 -38.27 26.25 62.79
N GLY A 210 -37.01 25.82 62.75
CA GLY A 210 -36.04 26.04 63.82
C GLY A 210 -35.74 24.83 64.71
N TRP A 211 -34.96 25.09 65.76
CA TRP A 211 -34.44 24.08 66.69
C TRP A 211 -35.47 23.72 67.76
N TRP A 212 -35.73 22.43 67.94
CA TRP A 212 -36.71 21.94 68.91
C TRP A 212 -35.96 21.39 70.13
N PRO A 213 -36.23 21.86 71.37
CA PRO A 213 -35.62 21.31 72.57
C PRO A 213 -35.98 19.83 72.78
N LYS A 214 -35.03 19.09 73.35
CA LYS A 214 -35.19 17.68 73.72
C LYS A 214 -35.92 17.59 75.05
N VAL A 215 -37.11 16.99 75.05
CA VAL A 215 -37.84 16.65 76.27
C VAL A 215 -37.63 15.16 76.58
N GLN A 216 -37.15 14.86 77.78
CA GLN A 216 -36.98 13.49 78.26
C GLN A 216 -38.32 12.93 78.73
N GLY A 217 -38.65 11.70 78.33
CA GLY A 217 -39.89 11.03 78.70
C GLY A 217 -40.26 9.95 77.69
N ARG A 218 -40.74 8.79 78.17
CA ARG A 218 -41.26 7.72 77.30
C ARG A 218 -42.66 8.11 76.84
N MET A 219 -42.77 8.58 75.61
CA MET A 219 -44.03 8.97 74.98
C MET A 219 -44.07 8.45 73.55
N ALA A 220 -45.26 8.08 73.07
CA ALA A 220 -45.47 7.64 71.69
C ALA A 220 -45.56 8.85 70.74
N CYS A 221 -44.99 8.75 69.53
CA CYS A 221 -45.15 9.81 68.53
C CYS A 221 -46.53 9.73 67.86
N PRO A 222 -47.21 10.88 67.66
CA PRO A 222 -48.54 10.91 67.03
C PRO A 222 -48.54 10.46 65.56
N GLU A 223 -47.39 10.48 64.86
CA GLU A 223 -47.30 10.12 63.43
C GLU A 223 -47.02 8.64 63.19
N CYS A 224 -46.14 8.01 63.98
CA CYS A 224 -45.71 6.63 63.74
C CYS A 224 -45.97 5.67 64.92
N CYS A 225 -46.51 6.15 66.04
CA CYS A 225 -46.84 5.38 67.25
C CYS A 225 -45.68 4.60 67.91
N GLU A 226 -44.45 4.67 67.41
CA GLU A 226 -43.27 4.13 68.10
C GLU A 226 -43.04 4.88 69.43
N SER A 227 -42.38 4.24 70.40
CA SER A 227 -41.99 4.88 71.67
C SER A 227 -40.49 5.14 71.70
N TRP A 228 -40.06 6.33 72.10
CA TRP A 228 -38.64 6.66 72.27
C TRP A 228 -38.36 7.22 73.67
N THR A 229 -37.08 7.24 74.05
CA THR A 229 -36.61 7.79 75.33
C THR A 229 -36.66 9.31 75.41
N TYR A 230 -36.79 9.99 74.26
CA TYR A 230 -36.94 11.44 74.17
C TYR A 230 -37.73 11.85 72.93
N LEU A 231 -38.39 13.01 73.01
CA LEU A 231 -39.06 13.67 71.90
C LEU A 231 -38.48 15.06 71.71
N LEU A 232 -38.62 15.59 70.50
CA LEU A 232 -38.40 17.01 70.22
C LEU A 232 -39.74 17.72 70.36
N GLN A 233 -39.80 18.86 71.07
CA GLN A 233 -41.02 19.65 71.24
C GLN A 233 -40.93 20.98 70.52
N CYS A 234 -41.94 21.33 69.72
CA CYS A 234 -42.06 22.66 69.12
C CYS A 234 -42.38 23.69 70.21
N PRO A 235 -41.58 24.75 70.40
CA PRO A 235 -41.88 25.77 71.42
C PRO A 235 -43.15 26.57 71.12
N GLY A 236 -43.56 26.67 69.85
CA GLY A 236 -44.71 27.49 69.44
C GLY A 236 -46.07 26.81 69.56
N CYS A 237 -46.16 25.48 69.46
CA CYS A 237 -47.44 24.75 69.54
C CYS A 237 -47.39 23.50 70.42
N GLN A 238 -46.28 23.29 71.14
CA GLN A 238 -46.06 22.14 72.02
C GLN A 238 -46.11 20.77 71.33
N MET A 239 -46.21 20.72 70.00
CA MET A 239 -46.24 19.47 69.25
C MET A 239 -44.93 18.71 69.42
N LYS A 240 -45.03 17.40 69.65
CA LYS A 240 -43.88 16.53 69.89
C LYS A 240 -43.69 15.56 68.74
N ALA A 241 -42.45 15.42 68.29
CA ALA A 241 -42.10 14.54 67.17
C ALA A 241 -40.76 13.85 67.40
N PHE A 242 -40.59 12.68 66.80
CA PHE A 242 -39.27 12.06 66.73
C PHE A 242 -38.37 12.81 65.76
N PRO A 243 -37.03 12.73 65.96
CA PRO A 243 -36.08 13.24 64.98
C PRO A 243 -36.35 12.73 63.56
N ARG A 244 -36.82 11.48 63.41
CA ARG A 244 -37.23 10.91 62.11
C ARG A 244 -38.48 11.55 61.53
N CYS A 245 -39.51 11.77 62.35
CA CYS A 245 -40.79 12.34 61.91
C CYS A 245 -40.75 13.87 61.75
N GLN A 246 -39.77 14.55 62.36
CA GLN A 246 -39.61 15.99 62.29
C GLN A 246 -39.49 16.50 60.84
N ALA A 247 -38.85 15.72 59.96
CA ALA A 247 -38.71 16.09 58.56
C ALA A 247 -40.04 16.10 57.78
N SER A 248 -41.00 15.26 58.18
CA SER A 248 -42.34 15.20 57.57
C SER A 248 -43.24 16.34 58.06
N ILE A 249 -43.02 16.76 59.30
CA ILE A 249 -43.78 17.82 59.96
C ILE A 249 -43.33 19.23 59.54
N ARG A 250 -42.04 19.40 59.26
CA ARG A 250 -41.54 20.69 58.77
C ARG A 250 -42.21 20.99 57.42
N PRO A 251 -42.88 22.15 57.27
CA PRO A 251 -43.42 22.53 55.99
C PRO A 251 -42.28 22.49 54.98
N LYS A 252 -42.41 21.66 53.95
CA LYS A 252 -41.45 21.63 52.84
C LYS A 252 -41.53 22.99 52.19
N THR A 253 -40.65 23.91 52.57
CA THR A 253 -40.47 25.17 51.85
C THR A 253 -40.19 24.76 50.42
N PRO A 254 -41.02 25.11 49.42
CA PRO A 254 -40.76 24.78 48.04
C PRO A 254 -39.42 25.41 47.71
N ARG A 255 -38.38 24.58 47.69
CA ARG A 255 -37.02 25.01 47.45
C ARG A 255 -37.02 25.44 46.00
N ASN A 256 -37.15 26.75 45.77
CA ASN A 256 -37.19 27.39 44.45
C ASN A 256 -36.35 26.60 43.44
N THR A 257 -37.03 25.76 42.66
CA THR A 257 -36.43 24.90 41.62
C THR A 257 -35.93 25.71 40.43
N ALA A 258 -36.00 27.04 40.51
CA ALA A 258 -35.60 27.98 39.48
C ALA A 258 -34.08 28.24 39.36
N LYS A 259 -33.19 27.56 40.12
CA LYS A 259 -31.78 28.00 40.21
C LYS A 259 -30.70 26.92 40.07
N THR A 260 -30.89 25.91 39.24
CA THR A 260 -29.76 25.05 38.79
C THR A 260 -29.91 24.59 37.33
N SER A 261 -29.96 25.53 36.39
CA SER A 261 -29.63 25.28 34.98
C SER A 261 -28.35 26.00 34.54
N ARG A 262 -27.50 26.42 35.48
CA ARG A 262 -26.11 26.80 35.17
C ARG A 262 -25.31 25.53 34.94
N ARG A 263 -25.45 24.96 33.73
CA ARG A 263 -24.44 24.07 33.15
C ARG A 263 -23.10 24.80 33.27
N ALA A 264 -22.15 24.17 33.97
CA ALA A 264 -20.77 24.61 33.93
C ALA A 264 -20.31 24.68 32.46
N PRO A 265 -19.66 25.77 32.02
CA PRO A 265 -19.13 25.85 30.66
C PRO A 265 -18.18 24.66 30.44
N PRO A 266 -18.22 24.03 29.24
CA PRO A 266 -17.36 22.91 28.95
C PRO A 266 -15.90 23.35 29.10
N ARG A 267 -15.14 22.62 29.93
CA ARG A 267 -13.69 22.78 30.04
C ARG A 267 -13.09 22.51 28.66
N VAL A 268 -12.66 23.57 27.98
CA VAL A 268 -11.83 23.48 26.78
C VAL A 268 -10.55 22.76 27.19
N ARG A 269 -10.35 21.55 26.68
CA ARG A 269 -9.08 20.84 26.81
C ARG A 269 -8.08 21.56 25.91
N THR A 270 -7.10 22.20 26.53
CA THR A 270 -5.89 22.65 25.87
C THR A 270 -5.22 21.43 25.22
N PRO A 271 -4.95 21.43 23.91
CA PRO A 271 -4.17 20.37 23.27
C PRO A 271 -2.77 20.36 23.90
N GLY A 272 -2.35 19.21 24.42
CA GLY A 272 -0.98 19.03 24.92
C GLY A 272 0.01 19.13 23.75
N PRO A 273 1.22 19.66 23.99
CA PRO A 273 2.26 19.71 22.97
C PRO A 273 2.65 18.29 22.55
N ASP A 274 2.46 18.03 21.26
CA ASP A 274 2.80 16.79 20.59
C ASP A 274 4.33 16.69 20.52
N LEU A 275 4.91 15.86 21.39
CA LEU A 275 6.33 15.53 21.38
C LEU A 275 6.54 14.39 20.37
N GLY A 276 6.57 14.76 19.08
CA GLY A 276 7.03 13.89 18.02
C GLY A 276 8.52 13.60 18.17
N TYR A 277 8.85 12.39 18.60
CA TYR A 277 10.17 11.81 18.39
C TYR A 277 10.10 10.95 17.12
N ASP A 278 10.61 11.50 16.02
CA ASP A 278 11.01 10.70 14.86
C ASP A 278 12.38 10.05 15.19
N TRP A 279 12.42 8.71 15.14
CA TRP A 279 13.64 7.90 15.12
C TRP A 279 13.65 7.06 13.85
#